data_AF-A0A4Y9ACF9-F1
#
_entry.id   AF-A0A4Y9ACF9-F1
#
_cell.length_a   1.000
_cell.length_b   1.000
_cell.length_c   1.000
_cell.angle_alpha   90.00
_cell.angle_beta   90.00
_cell.angle_gamma   90.00
#
_symmetry.space_group_name_H-M   'P 1'
#
loop_
_entity.id
_entity.type
_entity.pdbx_description
1 polymer ?
#
loop_
_entity_poly.entity_id
_entity_poly.type
_entity_poly.pdbx_seq_one_letter_code
_entity_poly.pdbx_strand_id
1 'polypeptide(L)'
;MKKKLSMWVVVIVGSIFLLSACGEQSQEDVVEKLESNLESMDGYKAKAEMTMNTGQEDQKYNIDIWHKKKDLYRVALNNEQDKEGSQIILKNEDGVFVLSPALNKSFKFQEEWPENGSQPYLYQSLVNDILKDKEAEFNTTEDHYVFETKTNYQSNNNLPFQEVYFDKKSYTPEMVKVLDKDRNALVQVNFSDFKQDPKFEDDDFAMEKNMTSGTADASVSGEGEADAFTVVYPQNMLGSELVEESEVETENGERVIMTFSGEKNFTLVQETQDVVPTMSAPQMVNGQIVNIGHAIGALSENTIEWTSNGNNFVLASEELTKEELIEVAQSVKGKEVK
;
A
#
# COMPACT_ATOMS: atom_id res chain seq x y z
N MET A 1 -53.05 -43.44 32.27
CA MET A 1 -52.15 -43.54 31.09
C MET A 1 -51.89 -42.21 30.38
N LYS A 2 -52.77 -41.19 30.46
CA LYS A 2 -52.62 -39.91 29.73
C LYS A 2 -51.57 -38.91 30.28
N LYS A 3 -51.17 -39.00 31.56
CA LYS A 3 -50.16 -38.09 32.15
C LYS A 3 -48.70 -38.50 31.89
N LYS A 4 -48.41 -39.78 31.61
CA LYS A 4 -47.04 -40.26 31.35
C LYS A 4 -46.62 -40.08 29.88
N LEU A 5 -47.57 -39.97 28.96
CA LEU A 5 -47.30 -39.74 27.54
C LEU A 5 -46.93 -38.26 27.25
N SER A 6 -47.54 -37.33 27.98
CA SER A 6 -47.26 -35.88 27.85
C SER A 6 -45.86 -35.50 28.34
N MET A 7 -45.31 -36.23 29.30
CA MET A 7 -43.97 -35.94 29.83
C MET A 7 -42.84 -36.46 28.92
N TRP A 8 -43.12 -37.45 28.07
CA TRP A 8 -42.12 -38.00 27.15
C TRP A 8 -42.04 -37.22 25.82
N VAL A 9 -43.15 -36.63 25.38
CA VAL A 9 -43.20 -35.75 24.20
C VAL A 9 -42.49 -34.40 24.45
N VAL A 10 -42.56 -33.86 25.67
CA VAL A 10 -41.86 -32.60 26.03
C VAL A 10 -40.34 -32.79 26.08
N VAL A 11 -39.85 -33.97 26.49
CA VAL A 11 -38.40 -34.25 26.53
C VAL A 11 -37.82 -34.50 25.12
N ILE A 12 -38.60 -35.11 24.22
CA ILE A 12 -38.17 -35.37 22.83
C ILE A 12 -38.22 -34.08 21.99
N VAL A 13 -39.23 -33.22 22.18
CA VAL A 13 -39.32 -31.93 21.47
C VAL A 13 -38.35 -30.88 22.03
N GLY A 14 -38.01 -30.94 23.33
CA GLY A 14 -36.96 -30.11 23.93
C GLY A 14 -35.53 -30.48 23.50
N SER A 15 -35.32 -31.72 23.05
CA SER A 15 -34.01 -32.19 22.58
C SER A 15 -33.72 -31.85 21.11
N ILE A 16 -34.74 -31.45 20.33
CA ILE A 16 -34.57 -31.04 18.92
C ILE A 16 -34.11 -29.57 18.80
N PHE A 17 -34.29 -28.76 19.85
CA PHE A 17 -33.79 -27.37 19.89
C PHE A 17 -32.36 -27.23 20.45
N LEU A 18 -31.69 -28.33 20.81
CA LEU A 18 -30.30 -28.30 21.32
C LEU A 18 -29.24 -28.67 20.28
N LEU A 19 -29.63 -28.84 19.00
CA LEU A 19 -28.71 -29.32 17.95
C LEU A 19 -28.35 -28.29 16.87
N SER A 20 -28.67 -27.01 17.07
CA SER A 20 -28.23 -25.91 16.18
C SER A 20 -27.23 -24.95 16.83
N ALA A 21 -26.71 -25.28 18.02
CA ALA A 21 -25.74 -24.46 18.74
C ALA A 21 -24.31 -25.00 18.61
N CYS A 22 -23.91 -25.47 17.42
CA CYS A 22 -22.51 -25.32 17.02
C CYS A 22 -22.32 -23.83 16.76
N GLY A 23 -22.03 -23.10 17.84
CA GLY A 23 -22.00 -21.65 17.88
C GLY A 23 -21.01 -21.11 16.87
N GLU A 24 -21.53 -20.39 15.89
CA GLU A 24 -20.72 -19.53 15.05
C GLU A 24 -20.08 -18.46 15.94
N GLN A 25 -18.77 -18.24 15.79
CA GLN A 25 -18.05 -17.29 16.64
C GLN A 25 -18.65 -15.88 16.50
N SER A 26 -18.75 -15.17 17.62
CA SER A 26 -19.17 -13.77 17.61
C SER A 26 -18.09 -12.87 17.03
N GLN A 27 -18.45 -11.64 16.66
CA GLN A 27 -17.49 -10.61 16.24
C GLN A 27 -16.41 -10.41 17.30
N GLU A 28 -16.80 -10.32 18.57
CA GLU A 28 -15.91 -10.13 19.70
C GLU A 28 -14.91 -11.29 19.86
N ASP A 29 -15.38 -12.54 19.74
CA ASP A 29 -14.52 -13.72 19.82
C ASP A 29 -13.45 -13.72 18.71
N VAL A 30 -13.84 -13.33 17.49
CA VAL A 30 -12.94 -13.27 16.34
C VAL A 30 -11.93 -12.13 16.50
N VAL A 31 -12.37 -10.96 16.94
CA VAL A 31 -11.50 -9.80 17.17
C VAL A 31 -10.47 -10.09 18.27
N GLU A 32 -10.89 -10.66 19.40
CA GLU A 32 -9.97 -11.07 20.48
C GLU A 32 -8.95 -12.10 19.97
N LYS A 33 -9.38 -13.02 19.10
CA LYS A 33 -8.49 -14.01 18.51
C LYS A 33 -7.47 -13.38 17.54
N LEU A 34 -7.88 -12.42 16.73
CA LEU A 34 -7.00 -11.67 15.82
C LEU A 34 -5.97 -10.85 16.61
N GLU A 35 -6.40 -10.12 17.64
CA GLU A 35 -5.52 -9.35 18.52
C GLU A 35 -4.51 -10.26 19.24
N SER A 36 -4.97 -11.36 19.83
CA SER A 36 -4.10 -12.33 20.51
C SER A 36 -3.07 -12.96 19.57
N ASN A 37 -3.46 -13.30 18.34
CA ASN A 37 -2.52 -13.80 17.33
C ASN A 37 -1.46 -12.75 16.99
N LEU A 38 -1.86 -11.48 16.87
CA LEU A 38 -0.97 -10.37 16.57
C LEU A 38 0.05 -10.10 17.70
N GLU A 39 -0.39 -10.15 18.96
CA GLU A 39 0.49 -9.93 20.11
C GLU A 39 1.47 -11.09 20.33
N SER A 40 1.02 -12.32 20.08
CA SER A 40 1.81 -13.53 20.33
C SER A 40 2.88 -13.76 19.27
N MET A 41 2.62 -13.44 18.00
CA MET A 41 3.57 -13.69 16.91
C MET A 41 4.86 -12.88 17.04
N ASP A 42 6.00 -13.52 16.80
CA ASP A 42 7.30 -12.84 16.68
C ASP A 42 7.47 -12.14 15.32
N GLY A 43 6.65 -12.51 14.35
CA GLY A 43 6.61 -11.89 13.03
C GLY A 43 5.87 -12.75 12.01
N TYR A 44 5.83 -12.29 10.76
CA TYR A 44 5.36 -13.09 9.64
C TYR A 44 6.09 -12.74 8.34
N LYS A 45 6.01 -13.68 7.39
CA LYS A 45 6.29 -13.45 5.97
C LYS A 45 5.02 -13.77 5.20
N ALA A 46 4.61 -12.90 4.29
CA ALA A 46 3.47 -13.10 3.43
C ALA A 46 3.79 -12.60 2.03
N LYS A 47 3.12 -13.16 1.03
CA LYS A 47 3.07 -12.61 -0.32
C LYS A 47 1.68 -12.08 -0.58
N ALA A 48 1.56 -11.09 -1.44
CA ALA A 48 0.27 -10.64 -1.91
C ALA A 48 0.33 -10.16 -3.35
N GLU A 49 -0.79 -10.25 -4.06
CA GLU A 49 -1.01 -9.54 -5.32
C GLU A 49 -1.95 -8.38 -5.03
N MET A 50 -1.52 -7.15 -5.33
CA MET A 50 -2.34 -5.95 -5.24
C MET A 50 -2.73 -5.48 -6.64
N THR A 51 -4.02 -5.25 -6.85
CA THR A 51 -4.57 -4.60 -8.05
C THR A 51 -5.13 -3.24 -7.66
N MET A 52 -4.74 -2.19 -8.38
CA MET A 52 -5.24 -0.82 -8.21
C MET A 52 -5.97 -0.36 -9.48
N ASN A 53 -7.22 0.07 -9.33
CA ASN A 53 -8.09 0.60 -10.37
C ASN A 53 -8.32 2.11 -10.14
N THR A 54 -7.24 2.90 -10.11
CA THR A 54 -7.29 4.36 -9.86
C THR A 54 -7.09 5.19 -11.14
N GLY A 55 -7.42 4.63 -12.31
CA GLY A 55 -7.18 5.27 -13.61
C GLY A 55 -7.84 4.52 -14.77
N GLN A 56 -7.25 4.61 -15.98
CA GLN A 56 -7.79 3.95 -17.18
C GLN A 56 -7.47 2.45 -17.25
N GLU A 57 -6.36 2.00 -16.66
CA GLU A 57 -5.92 0.61 -16.68
C GLU A 57 -5.56 0.10 -15.27
N ASP A 58 -5.88 -1.17 -15.00
CA ASP A 58 -5.51 -1.85 -13.77
C ASP A 58 -3.99 -1.94 -13.62
N GLN A 59 -3.48 -1.53 -12.47
CA GLN A 59 -2.08 -1.70 -12.12
C GLN A 59 -1.93 -2.86 -11.15
N LYS A 60 -1.00 -3.78 -11.43
CA LYS A 60 -0.79 -4.99 -10.63
C LYS A 60 0.60 -5.02 -10.03
N TYR A 61 0.65 -5.38 -8.74
CA TYR A 61 1.89 -5.47 -7.97
C TYR A 61 1.96 -6.79 -7.23
N ASN A 62 3.11 -7.44 -7.34
CA ASN A 62 3.50 -8.50 -6.43
C ASN A 62 4.16 -7.86 -5.20
N ILE A 63 3.68 -8.21 -4.02
CA ILE A 63 4.15 -7.67 -2.74
C ILE A 63 4.76 -8.81 -1.92
N ASP A 64 6.00 -8.61 -1.45
CA ASP A 64 6.67 -9.49 -0.48
C ASP A 64 6.78 -8.77 0.87
N ILE A 65 6.07 -9.27 1.87
CA ILE A 65 5.76 -8.57 3.13
C ILE A 65 6.40 -9.32 4.29
N TRP A 66 7.34 -8.68 4.95
CA TRP A 66 7.98 -9.20 6.15
C TRP A 66 7.70 -8.26 7.31
N HIS A 67 7.27 -8.83 8.43
CA HIS A 67 7.16 -8.14 9.69
C HIS A 67 7.85 -8.94 10.78
N LYS A 68 8.56 -8.24 11.67
CA LYS A 68 9.13 -8.80 12.90
C LYS A 68 8.80 -7.87 14.06
N LYS A 69 8.57 -8.46 15.23
CA LYS A 69 8.36 -7.75 16.51
C LYS A 69 9.40 -6.64 16.68
N LYS A 70 9.02 -5.64 17.49
CA LYS A 70 9.72 -4.36 17.63
C LYS A 70 9.67 -3.52 16.35
N ASP A 71 8.53 -3.56 15.68
CA ASP A 71 8.17 -2.56 14.67
C ASP A 71 9.11 -2.59 13.44
N LEU A 72 9.62 -3.78 13.09
CA LEU A 72 10.49 -4.00 11.93
C LEU A 72 9.64 -4.48 10.75
N TYR A 73 9.81 -3.85 9.59
CA TYR A 73 9.06 -4.18 8.38
C TYR A 73 9.92 -4.11 7.13
N ARG A 74 9.61 -4.96 6.16
CA ARG A 74 10.12 -4.88 4.80
C ARG A 74 8.98 -5.22 3.86
N VAL A 75 8.62 -4.29 2.99
CA VAL A 75 7.54 -4.45 2.00
C VAL A 75 8.15 -4.16 0.64
N ALA A 76 8.40 -5.22 -0.13
CA ALA A 76 8.89 -5.08 -1.50
C ALA A 76 7.71 -5.09 -2.46
N LEU A 77 7.55 -4.02 -3.25
CA LEU A 77 6.55 -3.88 -4.30
C LEU A 77 7.24 -4.06 -5.65
N ASN A 78 6.74 -4.97 -6.47
CA ASN A 78 7.28 -5.26 -7.80
C ASN A 78 6.15 -5.25 -8.83
N ASN A 79 6.35 -4.52 -9.93
CA ASN A 79 5.50 -4.58 -11.11
C ASN A 79 6.18 -5.44 -12.18
N GLU A 80 5.56 -6.53 -12.62
CA GLU A 80 6.17 -7.40 -13.63
C GLU A 80 6.41 -6.70 -14.97
N GLN A 81 5.65 -5.64 -15.26
CA GLN A 81 5.77 -4.84 -16.48
C GLN A 81 6.85 -3.75 -16.38
N ASP A 82 7.26 -3.38 -15.17
CA ASP A 82 8.25 -2.35 -14.89
C ASP A 82 9.18 -2.80 -13.76
N LYS A 83 10.28 -3.45 -14.16
CA LYS A 83 11.29 -3.95 -13.21
C LYS A 83 12.08 -2.83 -12.55
N GLU A 84 12.22 -1.67 -13.20
CA GLU A 84 12.94 -0.52 -12.63
C GLU A 84 12.08 0.22 -11.59
N GLY A 85 10.75 0.13 -11.70
CA GLY A 85 9.78 0.60 -10.71
C GLY A 85 9.67 -0.25 -9.44
N SER A 86 10.49 -1.30 -9.27
CA SER A 86 10.49 -2.10 -8.03
C SER A 86 11.05 -1.29 -6.84
N GLN A 87 10.26 -1.19 -5.78
CA GLN A 87 10.60 -0.41 -4.58
C GLN A 87 10.43 -1.21 -3.30
N ILE A 88 11.21 -0.88 -2.27
CA ILE A 88 11.12 -1.52 -0.96
C ILE A 88 10.86 -0.44 0.10
N ILE A 89 9.76 -0.55 0.83
CA ILE A 89 9.55 0.19 2.08
C ILE A 89 10.20 -0.63 3.20
N LEU A 90 11.20 -0.06 3.85
CA LEU A 90 11.97 -0.70 4.92
C LEU A 90 11.84 0.12 6.20
N LYS A 91 11.37 -0.49 7.28
CA LYS A 91 11.37 0.10 8.62
C LYS A 91 12.28 -0.70 9.54
N ASN A 92 13.23 -0.02 10.15
CA ASN A 92 14.12 -0.58 11.16
C ASN A 92 14.41 0.43 12.28
N GLU A 93 15.34 0.11 13.18
CA GLU A 93 15.70 0.97 14.32
C GLU A 93 16.24 2.35 13.89
N ASP A 94 16.78 2.48 12.68
CA ASP A 94 17.29 3.74 12.15
C ASP A 94 16.17 4.65 11.60
N GLY A 95 15.01 4.09 11.26
CA GLY A 95 13.85 4.81 10.74
C GLY A 95 13.14 4.10 9.60
N VAL A 96 12.39 4.87 8.82
CA VAL A 96 11.64 4.39 7.65
C VAL A 96 12.35 4.83 6.37
N PHE A 97 12.52 3.91 5.45
CA PHE A 97 13.21 4.11 4.19
C PHE A 97 12.36 3.64 3.02
N VAL A 98 12.46 4.33 1.89
CA VAL A 98 12.03 3.82 0.58
C VAL A 98 13.28 3.62 -0.26
N LEU A 99 13.48 2.38 -0.69
CA LEU A 99 14.65 1.94 -1.44
C LEU A 99 14.23 1.62 -2.88
N SER A 100 15.02 2.09 -3.84
CA SER A 100 14.91 1.72 -5.24
C SER A 100 16.24 1.06 -5.66
N PRO A 101 16.41 -0.27 -5.45
CA PRO A 101 17.68 -0.94 -5.69
C PRO A 101 18.18 -0.85 -7.14
N ALA A 102 17.28 -0.96 -8.13
CA ALA A 102 17.60 -0.83 -9.55
C ALA A 102 18.20 0.55 -9.88
N LEU A 103 17.72 1.58 -9.19
CA LEU A 103 18.18 2.96 -9.35
C LEU A 103 19.33 3.33 -8.39
N ASN A 104 19.73 2.41 -7.51
CA ASN A 104 20.69 2.65 -6.44
C ASN A 104 20.37 3.90 -5.59
N LYS A 105 19.07 4.12 -5.29
CA LYS A 105 18.59 5.25 -4.48
C LYS A 105 17.91 4.78 -3.20
N SER A 106 17.98 5.65 -2.20
CA SER A 106 17.32 5.45 -0.92
C SER A 106 16.91 6.79 -0.34
N PHE A 107 15.67 6.85 0.14
CA PHE A 107 15.09 7.99 0.82
C PHE A 107 14.77 7.61 2.26
N LYS A 108 15.04 8.51 3.21
CA LYS A 108 14.70 8.32 4.62
C LYS A 108 13.58 9.29 5.00
N PHE A 109 12.48 8.73 5.47
CA PHE A 109 11.29 9.47 5.87
C PHE A 109 11.35 9.86 7.35
N GLN A 110 10.87 11.06 7.67
CA GLN A 110 10.82 11.56 9.04
C GLN A 110 9.54 11.15 9.81
N GLU A 111 8.53 10.64 9.10
CA GLU A 111 7.24 10.28 9.68
C GLU A 111 7.13 8.82 10.14
N GLU A 112 6.14 8.57 11.02
CA GLU A 112 5.84 7.27 11.61
C GLU A 112 4.96 6.41 10.69
N TRP A 113 5.57 5.72 9.73
CA TRP A 113 4.92 4.60 9.01
C TRP A 113 5.10 3.29 9.81
N PRO A 114 4.18 2.30 9.78
CA PRO A 114 2.87 2.32 9.11
C PRO A 114 1.74 2.89 9.97
N GLU A 115 2.00 3.38 11.19
CA GLU A 115 0.96 3.75 12.16
C GLU A 115 0.13 4.98 11.75
N ASN A 116 0.67 5.83 10.88
CA ASN A 116 0.02 7.06 10.41
C ASN A 116 -1.06 6.84 9.32
N GLY A 117 -1.33 5.61 8.88
CA GLY A 117 -2.47 5.34 8.00
C GLY A 117 -2.65 3.88 7.62
N SER A 118 -3.85 3.53 7.15
CA SER A 118 -4.18 2.16 6.75
C SER A 118 -3.21 1.63 5.69
N GLN A 119 -2.78 0.37 5.85
CA GLN A 119 -1.95 -0.35 4.88
C GLN A 119 -2.65 -1.67 4.55
N PRO A 120 -3.32 -1.78 3.38
CA PRO A 120 -4.22 -2.90 3.09
C PRO A 120 -3.48 -4.25 2.90
N TYR A 121 -2.14 -4.20 2.86
CA TYR A 121 -1.25 -5.35 2.75
C TYR A 121 -0.56 -5.73 4.08
N LEU A 122 -0.75 -4.98 5.17
CA LEU A 122 -0.14 -5.28 6.47
C LEU A 122 -1.17 -5.85 7.45
N TYR A 123 -0.91 -7.06 7.95
CA TYR A 123 -1.79 -7.71 8.93
C TYR A 123 -2.03 -6.85 10.19
N GLN A 124 -0.98 -6.23 10.74
CA GLN A 124 -1.06 -5.31 11.87
C GLN A 124 -2.04 -4.17 11.60
N SER A 125 -1.93 -3.54 10.42
CA SER A 125 -2.79 -2.43 10.06
C SER A 125 -4.25 -2.86 9.96
N LEU A 126 -4.52 -4.00 9.33
CA LEU A 126 -5.88 -4.52 9.16
C LEU A 126 -6.54 -4.82 10.52
N VAL A 127 -5.82 -5.49 11.42
CA VAL A 127 -6.33 -5.79 12.77
C VAL A 127 -6.52 -4.51 13.58
N ASN A 128 -5.57 -3.56 13.51
CA ASN A 128 -5.67 -2.28 14.20
C ASN A 128 -6.85 -1.43 13.71
N ASP A 129 -7.14 -1.44 12.41
CA ASP A 129 -8.28 -0.70 11.85
C ASP A 129 -9.60 -1.27 12.40
N ILE A 130 -9.76 -2.60 12.43
CA ILE A 130 -10.93 -3.28 13.00
C ILE A 130 -11.06 -2.98 14.50
N LEU A 131 -9.96 -3.01 15.26
CA LEU A 131 -9.98 -2.72 16.71
C LEU A 131 -10.37 -1.26 17.01
N LYS A 132 -9.98 -0.33 16.14
CA LYS A 132 -10.26 1.11 16.31
C LYS A 132 -11.67 1.48 15.85
N ASP A 133 -12.25 0.76 14.88
CA ASP A 133 -13.58 1.04 14.36
C ASP A 133 -14.69 0.34 15.16
N LYS A 134 -15.32 1.10 16.06
CA LYS A 134 -16.45 0.62 16.86
C LYS A 134 -17.74 0.40 16.06
N GLU A 135 -17.77 0.87 14.82
CA GLU A 135 -18.89 0.72 13.90
C GLU A 135 -18.60 -0.36 12.84
N ALA A 136 -17.52 -1.12 12.97
CA ALA A 136 -17.16 -2.18 12.04
C ALA A 136 -18.30 -3.20 11.90
N GLU A 137 -18.71 -3.46 10.67
CA GLU A 137 -19.69 -4.49 10.36
C GLU A 137 -19.01 -5.85 10.27
N PHE A 138 -19.64 -6.88 10.84
CA PHE A 138 -19.13 -8.23 10.83
C PHE A 138 -20.11 -9.19 10.18
N ASN A 139 -19.62 -9.94 9.21
CA ASN A 139 -20.35 -10.97 8.49
C ASN A 139 -19.51 -12.25 8.41
N THR A 140 -20.16 -13.37 8.14
CA THR A 140 -19.51 -14.67 7.97
C THR A 140 -19.96 -15.33 6.68
N THR A 141 -19.02 -16.01 6.01
CA THR A 141 -19.30 -16.86 4.85
C THR A 141 -19.00 -18.32 5.20
N GLU A 142 -19.02 -19.23 4.22
CA GLU A 142 -18.62 -20.63 4.46
C GLU A 142 -17.17 -20.72 4.97
N ASP A 143 -16.26 -19.93 4.38
CA ASP A 143 -14.82 -20.02 4.62
C ASP A 143 -14.22 -18.80 5.34
N HIS A 144 -14.92 -17.65 5.40
CA HIS A 144 -14.34 -16.38 5.86
C HIS A 144 -15.08 -15.73 7.02
N TYR A 145 -14.31 -15.06 7.87
CA TYR A 145 -14.75 -13.92 8.66
C TYR A 145 -14.55 -12.65 7.84
N VAL A 146 -15.59 -11.84 7.68
CA VAL A 146 -15.58 -10.64 6.85
C VAL A 146 -15.88 -9.43 7.71
N PHE A 147 -14.94 -8.49 7.73
CA PHE A 147 -15.10 -7.20 8.41
C PHE A 147 -15.19 -6.10 7.38
N GLU A 148 -16.20 -5.25 7.50
CA GLU A 148 -16.20 -3.94 6.86
C GLU A 148 -15.84 -2.87 7.90
N THR A 149 -14.79 -2.10 7.66
CA THR A 149 -14.29 -1.07 8.58
C THR A 149 -13.95 0.20 7.82
N LYS A 150 -13.96 1.33 8.51
CA LYS A 150 -13.40 2.58 8.00
C LYS A 150 -11.89 2.43 7.80
N THR A 151 -11.39 3.11 6.79
CA THR A 151 -9.95 3.29 6.60
C THR A 151 -9.48 4.55 7.34
N ASN A 152 -8.18 4.62 7.60
CA ASN A 152 -7.52 5.74 8.23
C ASN A 152 -6.50 6.38 7.29
N TYR A 153 -6.84 6.57 6.02
CA TYR A 153 -5.97 7.30 5.09
C TYR A 153 -6.05 8.81 5.38
N GLN A 154 -5.07 9.35 6.11
CA GLN A 154 -5.01 10.77 6.49
C GLN A 154 -5.05 11.72 5.28
N SER A 155 -4.58 11.25 4.13
CA SER A 155 -4.41 12.02 2.91
C SER A 155 -5.35 11.60 1.78
N ASN A 156 -6.22 10.59 1.98
CA ASN A 156 -7.14 10.11 0.96
C ASN A 156 -8.54 9.79 1.49
N ASN A 157 -9.42 10.80 1.46
CA ASN A 157 -10.83 10.65 1.85
C ASN A 157 -11.74 9.98 0.78
N ASN A 158 -11.20 9.61 -0.39
CA ASN A 158 -11.97 8.95 -1.45
C ASN A 158 -12.02 7.43 -1.29
N LEU A 159 -11.26 6.87 -0.36
CA LEU A 159 -11.22 5.44 -0.06
C LEU A 159 -11.70 5.14 1.38
N PRO A 160 -12.91 5.57 1.78
CA PRO A 160 -13.32 5.63 3.18
C PRO A 160 -13.54 4.26 3.85
N PHE A 161 -13.69 3.18 3.09
CA PHE A 161 -14.05 1.87 3.63
C PHE A 161 -13.10 0.78 3.13
N GLN A 162 -13.01 -0.31 3.88
CA GLN A 162 -12.35 -1.52 3.45
C GLN A 162 -13.13 -2.75 3.92
N GLU A 163 -13.15 -3.79 3.09
CA GLU A 163 -13.59 -5.13 3.46
C GLU A 163 -12.38 -6.04 3.64
N VAL A 164 -12.28 -6.71 4.77
CA VAL A 164 -11.19 -7.62 5.12
C VAL A 164 -11.73 -9.03 5.32
N TYR A 165 -11.18 -9.98 4.58
CA TYR A 165 -11.58 -11.39 4.59
C TYR A 165 -10.47 -12.20 5.26
N PHE A 166 -10.76 -12.78 6.41
CA PHE A 166 -9.86 -13.70 7.12
C PHE A 166 -10.34 -15.14 6.97
N ASP A 167 -9.42 -16.08 6.73
CA ASP A 167 -9.74 -17.51 6.74
C ASP A 167 -10.22 -17.95 8.13
N LYS A 168 -11.33 -18.69 8.18
CA LYS A 168 -11.95 -19.12 9.44
C LYS A 168 -11.07 -20.08 10.26
N LYS A 169 -10.11 -20.78 9.64
CA LYS A 169 -9.29 -21.79 10.31
C LYS A 169 -8.00 -21.18 10.87
N SER A 170 -7.30 -20.37 10.07
CA SER A 170 -6.00 -19.79 10.39
C SER A 170 -6.10 -18.38 10.98
N TYR A 171 -7.21 -17.66 10.77
CA TYR A 171 -7.39 -16.24 11.12
C TYR A 171 -6.37 -15.32 10.41
N THR A 172 -5.81 -15.77 9.29
CA THR A 172 -4.89 -14.97 8.46
C THR A 172 -5.68 -14.26 7.36
N PRO A 173 -5.26 -13.07 6.92
CA PRO A 173 -5.94 -12.37 5.84
C PRO A 173 -5.76 -13.14 4.53
N GLU A 174 -6.83 -13.25 3.75
CA GLU A 174 -6.81 -13.83 2.40
C GLU A 174 -7.12 -12.77 1.33
N MET A 175 -8.00 -11.83 1.63
CA MET A 175 -8.39 -10.76 0.71
C MET A 175 -8.70 -9.47 1.45
N VAL A 176 -8.30 -8.35 0.88
CA VAL A 176 -8.74 -7.01 1.28
C VAL A 176 -9.25 -6.27 0.06
N LYS A 177 -10.37 -5.57 0.20
CA LYS A 177 -10.85 -4.60 -0.79
C LYS A 177 -10.91 -3.23 -0.14
N VAL A 178 -10.30 -2.23 -0.77
CA VAL A 178 -10.47 -0.83 -0.39
C VAL A 178 -11.50 -0.22 -1.31
N LEU A 179 -12.53 0.38 -0.70
CA LEU A 179 -13.73 0.81 -1.37
C LEU A 179 -13.83 2.33 -1.43
N ASP A 180 -14.41 2.83 -2.52
CA ASP A 180 -14.82 4.22 -2.63
C ASP A 180 -16.12 4.53 -1.84
N LYS A 181 -16.59 5.77 -1.94
CA LYS A 181 -17.83 6.24 -1.29
C LYS A 181 -19.09 5.52 -1.80
N ASP A 182 -19.06 4.99 -3.02
CA ASP A 182 -20.14 4.24 -3.66
C ASP A 182 -19.99 2.72 -3.45
N ARG A 183 -18.99 2.30 -2.66
CA ARG A 183 -18.66 0.90 -2.33
C ARG A 183 -18.11 0.10 -3.52
N ASN A 184 -17.53 0.75 -4.52
CA ASN A 184 -16.77 0.09 -5.57
C ASN A 184 -15.35 -0.20 -5.07
N ALA A 185 -14.85 -1.41 -5.33
CA ALA A 185 -13.49 -1.78 -4.98
C ALA A 185 -12.48 -1.15 -5.96
N LEU A 186 -11.70 -0.19 -5.48
CA LEU A 186 -10.65 0.49 -6.25
C LEU A 186 -9.26 -0.09 -5.98
N VAL A 187 -9.07 -0.75 -4.83
CA VAL A 187 -7.86 -1.53 -4.56
C VAL A 187 -8.27 -2.90 -4.05
N GLN A 188 -7.66 -3.95 -4.57
CA GLN A 188 -7.83 -5.31 -4.07
C GLN A 188 -6.46 -5.92 -3.77
N VAL A 189 -6.30 -6.52 -2.59
CA VAL A 189 -5.11 -7.24 -2.18
C VAL A 189 -5.49 -8.69 -1.93
N ASN A 190 -4.86 -9.62 -2.62
CA ASN A 190 -5.03 -11.06 -2.43
C ASN A 190 -3.77 -11.63 -1.79
N PHE A 191 -3.87 -12.16 -0.57
CA PHE A 191 -2.74 -12.72 0.16
C PHE A 191 -2.48 -14.17 -0.25
N SER A 192 -1.21 -14.55 -0.18
CA SER A 192 -0.73 -15.91 -0.38
C SER A 192 0.50 -16.20 0.49
N ASP A 193 0.81 -17.47 0.72
CA ASP A 193 2.02 -17.89 1.45
C ASP A 193 2.20 -17.23 2.84
N PHE A 194 1.12 -16.98 3.59
CA PHE A 194 1.19 -16.39 4.93
C PHE A 194 1.85 -17.37 5.92
N LYS A 195 3.03 -17.02 6.43
CA LYS A 195 3.83 -17.83 7.36
C LYS A 195 4.06 -17.05 8.64
N GLN A 196 3.47 -17.52 9.72
CA GLN A 196 3.70 -17.01 11.07
C GLN A 196 5.04 -17.51 11.61
N ASP A 197 5.69 -16.67 12.42
CA ASP A 197 6.94 -16.92 13.12
C ASP A 197 8.07 -17.53 12.24
N PRO A 198 8.33 -16.97 11.05
CA PRO A 198 9.45 -17.41 10.25
C PRO A 198 10.76 -17.00 10.92
N LYS A 199 11.83 -17.70 10.59
CA LYS A 199 13.17 -17.28 10.98
C LYS A 199 13.59 -16.05 10.17
N PHE A 200 14.16 -15.09 10.87
CA PHE A 200 14.79 -13.90 10.32
C PHE A 200 16.26 -13.91 10.69
N GLU A 201 17.10 -13.57 9.73
CA GLU A 201 18.51 -13.28 9.98
C GLU A 201 18.66 -11.87 10.56
N ASP A 202 19.77 -11.60 11.26
CA ASP A 202 19.99 -10.33 11.95
C ASP A 202 20.03 -9.12 11.00
N ASP A 203 20.46 -9.35 9.75
CA ASP A 203 20.62 -8.33 8.72
C ASP A 203 19.45 -8.28 7.71
N ASP A 204 18.38 -9.07 7.89
CA ASP A 204 17.22 -9.10 6.98
C ASP A 204 16.56 -7.71 6.80
N PHE A 205 16.65 -6.87 7.84
CA PHE A 205 16.11 -5.51 7.86
C PHE A 205 17.21 -4.43 7.73
N ALA A 206 18.45 -4.82 7.41
CA ALA A 206 19.52 -3.88 7.15
C ALA A 206 19.33 -3.24 5.76
N MET A 207 19.51 -1.93 5.68
CA MET A 207 19.37 -1.18 4.43
C MET A 207 20.32 -1.70 3.35
N GLU A 208 21.56 -1.98 3.70
CA GLU A 208 22.61 -2.43 2.77
C GLU A 208 22.25 -3.75 2.09
N LYS A 209 21.71 -4.72 2.84
CA LYS A 209 21.24 -6.00 2.31
C LYS A 209 20.09 -5.81 1.33
N ASN A 210 19.17 -4.89 1.65
CA ASN A 210 17.99 -4.63 0.83
C ASN A 210 18.32 -3.82 -0.44
N MET A 211 19.35 -2.96 -0.40
CA MET A 211 19.90 -2.28 -1.58
C MET A 211 20.68 -3.23 -2.51
N THR A 212 21.35 -4.24 -1.96
CA THR A 212 22.15 -5.21 -2.74
C THR A 212 21.37 -6.42 -3.23
N SER A 213 20.22 -6.74 -2.62
CA SER A 213 19.37 -7.84 -3.09
C SER A 213 18.80 -7.64 -4.50
N GLY A 214 18.76 -6.40 -5.02
CA GLY A 214 18.39 -6.11 -6.41
C GLY A 214 19.52 -6.31 -7.44
N THR A 215 20.77 -6.45 -6.99
CA THR A 215 21.95 -6.58 -7.87
C THR A 215 22.39 -8.02 -8.12
N ALA A 216 21.82 -9.02 -7.44
CA ALA A 216 22.20 -10.42 -7.62
C ALA A 216 21.71 -11.06 -8.95
N ASP A 217 20.66 -10.50 -9.56
CA ASP A 217 20.19 -10.88 -10.91
C ASP A 217 20.66 -9.90 -12.01
N ALA A 218 21.24 -8.76 -11.62
CA ALA A 218 21.89 -7.84 -12.54
C ALA A 218 23.31 -8.36 -12.85
N SER A 219 23.36 -9.37 -13.73
CA SER A 219 24.55 -9.58 -14.55
C SER A 219 24.94 -8.21 -15.11
N VAL A 220 26.16 -7.76 -14.83
CA VAL A 220 26.75 -6.55 -15.41
C VAL A 220 26.68 -6.69 -16.94
N SER A 221 25.59 -6.19 -17.49
CA SER A 221 25.24 -6.09 -18.90
C SER A 221 24.93 -4.60 -18.99
N GLY A 222 25.98 -3.79 -19.14
CA GLY A 222 26.39 -3.36 -20.47
C GLY A 222 25.64 -2.06 -20.73
N GLU A 223 26.38 -0.95 -20.75
CA GLU A 223 25.98 0.39 -21.23
C GLU A 223 24.51 0.45 -21.70
N GLY A 224 23.59 0.67 -20.76
CA GLY A 224 22.21 0.98 -21.11
C GLY A 224 22.21 2.34 -21.75
N GLU A 225 21.82 2.41 -23.02
CA GLU A 225 21.44 3.68 -23.64
C GLU A 225 20.49 4.38 -22.67
N ALA A 226 20.85 5.59 -22.23
CA ALA A 226 19.95 6.41 -21.44
C ALA A 226 18.66 6.53 -22.23
N ASP A 227 17.55 6.02 -21.66
CA ASP A 227 16.24 6.16 -22.26
C ASP A 227 16.03 7.65 -22.55
N ALA A 228 15.69 7.97 -23.80
CA ALA A 228 15.55 9.35 -24.23
C ALA A 228 14.58 10.07 -23.27
N PHE A 229 15.04 11.17 -22.67
CA PHE A 229 14.24 11.97 -21.76
C PHE A 229 12.90 12.28 -22.43
N THR A 230 11.84 11.66 -21.94
CA THR A 230 10.50 11.81 -22.50
C THR A 230 9.66 12.55 -21.48
N VAL A 231 9.21 13.74 -21.85
CA VAL A 231 8.29 14.52 -21.03
C VAL A 231 6.98 13.74 -20.88
N VAL A 232 6.52 13.58 -19.64
CA VAL A 232 5.23 12.97 -19.33
C VAL A 232 4.27 13.97 -18.72
N TYR A 233 2.99 13.82 -19.07
CA TYR A 233 1.92 14.73 -18.68
C TYR A 233 0.89 14.05 -17.77
N PRO A 234 0.26 14.79 -16.83
CA PRO A 234 -0.89 14.31 -16.10
C PRO A 234 -2.08 14.12 -17.05
N GLN A 235 -2.70 12.94 -17.01
CA GLN A 235 -3.93 12.67 -17.76
C GLN A 235 -5.17 13.30 -17.11
N ASN A 236 -5.09 13.59 -15.81
CA ASN A 236 -6.12 14.32 -15.08
C ASN A 236 -5.57 15.66 -14.60
N MET A 237 -6.09 16.74 -15.18
CA MET A 237 -5.67 18.11 -14.87
C MET A 237 -6.70 18.86 -14.00
N LEU A 238 -7.76 18.19 -13.54
CA LEU A 238 -8.80 18.76 -12.66
C LEU A 238 -9.36 20.11 -13.14
N GLY A 239 -9.68 20.21 -14.43
CA GLY A 239 -10.24 21.43 -15.03
C GLY A 239 -9.21 22.53 -15.36
N SER A 240 -7.92 22.24 -15.22
CA SER A 240 -6.83 23.14 -15.63
C SER A 240 -6.22 22.73 -16.97
N GLU A 241 -5.53 23.68 -17.61
CA GLU A 241 -4.84 23.50 -18.88
C GLU A 241 -3.37 23.89 -18.73
N LEU A 242 -2.48 23.27 -19.52
CA LEU A 242 -1.06 23.64 -19.58
C LEU A 242 -0.94 25.06 -20.18
N VAL A 243 -0.42 26.00 -19.39
CA VAL A 243 -0.24 27.40 -19.82
C VAL A 243 1.21 27.78 -20.07
N GLU A 244 2.16 27.07 -19.47
CA GLU A 244 3.59 27.29 -19.65
C GLU A 244 4.35 25.98 -19.52
N GLU A 245 5.30 25.78 -20.43
CA GLU A 245 6.27 24.69 -20.38
C GLU A 245 7.65 25.29 -20.61
N SER A 246 8.58 25.03 -19.70
CA SER A 246 9.96 25.49 -19.80
C SER A 246 10.90 24.32 -19.63
N GLU A 247 11.68 24.06 -20.67
CA GLU A 247 12.79 23.11 -20.65
C GLU A 247 14.10 23.84 -20.29
N VAL A 248 14.87 23.24 -19.38
CA VAL A 248 16.14 23.77 -18.90
C VAL A 248 17.16 22.63 -18.92
N GLU A 249 18.25 22.83 -19.66
CA GLU A 249 19.43 21.97 -19.56
C GLU A 249 20.09 22.19 -18.18
N THR A 250 20.25 21.12 -17.42
CA THR A 250 20.99 21.12 -16.16
C THR A 250 22.37 20.48 -16.36
N GLU A 251 23.25 20.58 -15.37
CA GLU A 251 24.58 19.95 -15.46
C GLU A 251 24.52 18.42 -15.62
N ASN A 252 23.41 17.80 -15.22
CA ASN A 252 23.24 16.34 -15.12
C ASN A 252 22.10 15.79 -15.99
N GLY A 253 21.46 16.61 -16.82
CA GLY A 253 20.40 16.18 -17.73
C GLY A 253 19.42 17.30 -18.08
N GLU A 254 18.15 16.97 -18.23
CA GLU A 254 17.08 17.90 -18.57
C GLU A 254 16.10 18.07 -17.41
N ARG A 255 15.62 19.30 -17.22
CA ARG A 255 14.52 19.64 -16.32
C ARG A 255 13.41 20.32 -17.10
N VAL A 256 12.19 19.85 -16.92
CA VAL A 256 10.98 20.44 -17.51
C VAL A 256 10.05 20.90 -16.41
N ILE A 257 9.65 22.17 -16.49
CA ILE A 257 8.73 22.82 -15.57
C ILE A 257 7.45 23.09 -16.34
N MET A 258 6.35 22.47 -15.92
CA MET A 258 5.03 22.62 -16.50
C MET A 258 4.10 23.33 -15.51
N THR A 259 3.52 24.46 -15.93
CA THR A 259 2.55 25.23 -15.15
C THR A 259 1.16 25.03 -15.74
N PHE A 260 0.22 24.59 -14.90
CA PHE A 260 -1.18 24.39 -15.26
C PHE A 260 -2.05 25.45 -14.59
N SER A 261 -2.97 26.05 -15.34
CA SER A 261 -3.90 27.06 -14.83
C SER A 261 -5.31 26.88 -15.35
N GLY A 262 -6.31 27.27 -14.55
CA GLY A 262 -7.72 27.08 -14.84
C GLY A 262 -8.54 27.05 -13.56
N GLU A 263 -9.26 25.95 -13.34
CA GLU A 263 -10.02 25.75 -12.09
C GLU A 263 -9.11 25.58 -10.86
N LYS A 264 -7.98 24.87 -11.02
CA LYS A 264 -6.99 24.63 -9.95
C LYS A 264 -5.55 24.71 -10.45
N ASN A 265 -4.81 25.71 -9.98
CA ASN A 265 -3.45 25.96 -10.44
C ASN A 265 -2.45 24.98 -9.79
N PHE A 266 -1.55 24.41 -10.57
CA PHE A 266 -0.46 23.57 -10.06
C PHE A 266 0.76 23.58 -10.97
N THR A 267 1.90 23.16 -10.44
CA THR A 267 3.15 23.02 -11.17
C THR A 267 3.66 21.59 -11.07
N LEU A 268 4.00 21.00 -12.21
CA LEU A 268 4.68 19.71 -12.29
C LEU A 268 6.10 19.94 -12.80
N VAL A 269 7.08 19.48 -12.03
CA VAL A 269 8.49 19.48 -12.42
C VAL A 269 8.90 18.04 -12.68
N GLN A 270 9.45 17.78 -13.86
CA GLN A 270 10.11 16.53 -14.22
C GLN A 270 11.61 16.81 -14.41
N GLU A 271 12.46 16.02 -13.78
CA GLU A 271 13.90 16.19 -13.87
C GLU A 271 14.60 14.84 -14.08
N THR A 272 15.55 14.82 -15.02
CA THR A 272 16.43 13.69 -15.24
C THR A 272 17.18 13.39 -13.95
N GLN A 273 17.23 12.12 -13.56
CA GLN A 273 17.88 11.75 -12.31
C GLN A 273 19.38 12.04 -12.32
N ASP A 274 19.86 12.70 -11.26
CA ASP A 274 21.30 12.79 -10.98
C ASP A 274 21.86 11.38 -10.68
N VAL A 275 22.80 10.93 -11.52
CA VAL A 275 23.61 9.73 -11.28
C VAL A 275 24.67 10.05 -10.21
N VAL A 276 24.24 10.25 -8.97
CA VAL A 276 25.16 10.50 -7.86
C VAL A 276 25.93 9.20 -7.57
N PRO A 277 27.27 9.22 -7.47
CA PRO A 277 28.06 8.02 -7.28
C PRO A 277 27.65 7.21 -6.03
N THR A 278 27.75 5.90 -6.19
CA THR A 278 27.53 4.83 -5.22
C THR A 278 28.03 5.18 -3.82
N MET A 279 27.17 4.98 -2.80
CA MET A 279 27.39 5.22 -1.35
C MET A 279 27.05 6.60 -0.78
N SER A 280 26.11 7.33 -1.37
CA SER A 280 25.58 8.53 -0.71
C SER A 280 24.62 8.16 0.42
N ALA A 281 24.63 8.91 1.52
CA ALA A 281 23.66 8.75 2.60
C ALA A 281 22.21 8.89 2.06
N PRO A 282 21.20 8.26 2.71
CA PRO A 282 19.82 8.39 2.30
C PRO A 282 19.41 9.85 2.19
N GLN A 283 18.72 10.20 1.10
CA GLN A 283 18.15 11.54 0.97
C GLN A 283 17.02 11.69 1.99
N MET A 284 17.11 12.74 2.81
CA MET A 284 16.09 13.01 3.83
C MET A 284 14.85 13.58 3.15
N VAL A 285 13.70 12.97 3.41
CA VAL A 285 12.42 13.36 2.84
C VAL A 285 11.45 13.66 3.98
N ASN A 286 10.73 14.76 3.84
CA ASN A 286 9.67 15.15 4.77
C ASN A 286 8.32 14.95 4.09
N GLY A 287 7.44 14.16 4.71
CA GLY A 287 6.13 13.84 4.18
C GLY A 287 5.70 12.41 4.50
N GLN A 288 4.43 12.13 4.23
CA GLN A 288 3.79 10.82 4.36
C GLN A 288 4.16 9.93 3.18
N ILE A 289 4.42 8.65 3.45
CA ILE A 289 4.56 7.63 2.41
C ILE A 289 3.18 7.36 1.82
N VAL A 290 3.04 7.59 0.51
CA VAL A 290 1.81 7.31 -0.23
C VAL A 290 2.11 6.47 -1.47
N ASN A 291 1.26 5.49 -1.78
CA ASN A 291 1.36 4.75 -3.03
C ASN A 291 0.52 5.47 -4.10
N ILE A 292 1.18 5.96 -5.15
CA ILE A 292 0.53 6.65 -6.29
C ILE A 292 0.30 5.71 -7.48
N GLY A 293 0.09 4.44 -7.18
CA GLY A 293 -0.12 3.40 -8.19
C GLY A 293 1.21 2.95 -8.77
N HIS A 294 1.94 3.80 -9.49
CA HIS A 294 3.15 3.41 -10.24
C HIS A 294 4.48 3.68 -9.51
N ALA A 295 4.43 4.36 -8.37
CA ALA A 295 5.57 4.64 -7.52
C ALA A 295 5.11 4.89 -6.08
N ILE A 296 6.06 4.86 -5.16
CA ILE A 296 5.90 5.38 -3.81
C ILE A 296 6.32 6.85 -3.80
N GLY A 297 5.37 7.70 -3.45
CA GLY A 297 5.56 9.14 -3.30
C GLY A 297 5.69 9.57 -1.84
N ALA A 298 6.24 10.76 -1.67
CA ALA A 298 6.31 11.50 -0.42
C ALA A 298 5.36 12.68 -0.48
N LEU A 299 4.32 12.66 0.34
CA LEU A 299 3.28 13.69 0.37
C LEU A 299 3.46 14.62 1.56
N SER A 300 3.57 15.91 1.28
CA SER A 300 3.59 16.98 2.29
C SER A 300 2.29 17.80 2.20
N GLU A 301 2.24 19.00 2.79
CA GLU A 301 1.03 19.83 2.82
C GLU A 301 0.53 20.24 1.43
N ASN A 302 1.44 20.68 0.56
CA ASN A 302 1.14 21.27 -0.75
C ASN A 302 1.95 20.65 -1.89
N THR A 303 2.75 19.62 -1.59
CA THR A 303 3.71 19.03 -2.54
C THR A 303 3.71 17.51 -2.42
N ILE A 304 3.77 16.81 -3.57
CA ILE A 304 4.07 15.39 -3.64
C ILE A 304 5.30 15.15 -4.54
N GLU A 305 6.24 14.36 -4.03
CA GLU A 305 7.50 14.03 -4.70
C GLU A 305 7.57 12.52 -4.94
N TRP A 306 8.04 12.09 -6.11
CA TRP A 306 8.25 10.67 -6.40
C TRP A 306 9.33 10.47 -7.46
N THR A 307 9.80 9.23 -7.57
CA THR A 307 10.74 8.81 -8.62
C THR A 307 10.09 7.70 -9.45
N SER A 308 10.16 7.81 -10.77
CA SER A 308 9.62 6.82 -11.71
C SER A 308 10.44 6.83 -13.00
N ASN A 309 10.74 5.66 -13.57
CA ASN A 309 11.47 5.51 -14.85
C ASN A 309 12.73 6.40 -14.96
N GLY A 310 13.57 6.41 -13.92
CA GLY A 310 14.80 7.21 -13.91
C GLY A 310 14.61 8.73 -13.89
N ASN A 311 13.40 9.23 -13.61
CA ASN A 311 13.08 10.65 -13.48
C ASN A 311 12.55 10.97 -12.08
N ASN A 312 12.90 12.15 -11.57
CA ASN A 312 12.33 12.71 -10.36
C ASN A 312 11.18 13.65 -10.72
N PHE A 313 10.10 13.56 -9.96
CA PHE A 313 8.91 14.36 -10.14
C PHE A 313 8.58 15.11 -8.86
N VAL A 314 8.20 16.38 -9.03
CA VAL A 314 7.66 17.23 -7.95
C VAL A 314 6.40 17.88 -8.47
N LEU A 315 5.27 17.58 -7.83
CA LEU A 315 4.00 18.25 -8.07
C LEU A 315 3.69 19.15 -6.87
N ALA A 316 3.52 20.45 -7.11
CA ALA A 316 3.24 21.43 -6.06
C ALA A 316 2.02 22.30 -6.41
N SER A 317 1.18 22.58 -5.41
CA SER A 317 0.02 23.46 -5.53
C SER A 317 -0.47 23.96 -4.17
N GLU A 318 -0.83 25.24 -4.11
CA GLU A 318 -1.55 25.84 -2.96
C GLU A 318 -3.08 25.66 -3.04
N GLU A 319 -3.59 25.16 -4.18
CA GLU A 319 -5.03 25.06 -4.47
C GLU A 319 -5.55 23.61 -4.48
N LEU A 320 -4.66 22.64 -4.75
CA LEU A 320 -4.97 21.23 -4.68
C LEU A 320 -5.01 20.75 -3.22
N THR A 321 -6.02 19.96 -2.87
CA THR A 321 -5.98 19.21 -1.62
C THR A 321 -4.98 18.05 -1.72
N LYS A 322 -4.64 17.43 -0.58
CA LYS A 322 -3.79 16.24 -0.54
C LYS A 322 -4.31 15.10 -1.40
N GLU A 323 -5.63 14.90 -1.41
CA GLU A 323 -6.31 13.94 -2.28
C GLU A 323 -6.06 14.24 -3.76
N GLU A 324 -6.18 15.50 -4.13
CA GLU A 324 -6.06 15.95 -5.52
C GLU A 324 -4.60 15.91 -5.99
N LEU A 325 -3.64 16.18 -5.10
CA LEU A 325 -2.21 15.97 -5.37
C LEU A 325 -1.95 14.49 -5.71
N ILE A 326 -2.50 13.56 -4.92
CA ILE A 326 -2.38 12.12 -5.19
C ILE A 326 -3.03 11.77 -6.53
N GLU A 327 -4.23 12.27 -6.81
CA GLU A 327 -4.98 11.98 -8.04
C GLU A 327 -4.25 12.47 -9.29
N VAL A 328 -3.73 13.70 -9.26
CA VAL A 328 -2.93 14.25 -10.37
C VAL A 328 -1.65 13.44 -10.53
N ALA A 329 -0.91 13.16 -9.46
CA ALA A 329 0.34 12.38 -9.50
C ALA A 329 0.11 10.96 -10.04
N GLN A 330 -0.97 10.28 -9.64
CA GLN A 330 -1.37 8.96 -10.15
C GLN A 330 -1.58 8.96 -11.68
N SER A 331 -2.02 10.09 -12.23
CA SER A 331 -2.32 10.28 -13.65
C SER A 331 -1.10 10.68 -14.51
N VAL A 332 0.06 10.94 -13.91
CA VAL A 332 1.30 11.29 -14.63
C VAL A 332 1.89 10.04 -15.29
N LYS A 333 1.37 9.72 -16.48
CA LYS A 333 1.78 8.57 -17.28
C LYS A 333 1.78 8.84 -18.79
N GLY A 334 1.29 10.02 -19.22
CA GLY A 334 1.01 10.28 -20.63
C GLY A 334 2.23 10.73 -21.42
N LYS A 335 2.51 10.07 -22.55
CA LYS A 335 3.12 10.76 -23.70
C LYS A 335 2.00 11.51 -24.43
N GLU A 336 2.32 12.69 -24.98
CA GLU A 336 1.37 13.56 -25.69
C GLU A 336 0.40 12.74 -26.59
N VAL A 337 -0.91 12.86 -26.34
CA VAL A 337 -1.91 12.48 -27.34
C VAL A 337 -1.99 13.66 -28.29
N LYS A 338 -1.34 13.52 -29.45
CA LYS A 338 -1.46 14.46 -30.58
C LYS A 338 -2.90 14.65 -31.04
#